data_AF-A0A435S7T5-F1
#
_entry.id   AF-A0A435S7T5-F1
#
_cell.length_a   1.000
_cell.length_b   1.000
_cell.length_c   1.000
_cell.angle_alpha   90.00
_cell.angle_beta   90.00
_cell.angle_gamma   90.00
#
_symmetry.space_group_name_H-M   'P 1'
#
loop_
_entity.id
_entity.type
_entity.pdbx_description
1 polymer ?
#
loop_
_entity_poly.entity_id
_entity_poly.type
_entity_poly.pdbx_seq_one_letter_code
_entity_poly.pdbx_strand_id
1 'polypeptide(L)'
;MVQARVARLSIAGELGFEISCPVTMHATLRDTLLAAGEDLGLAEIGYYALNALRLEKSFGIWSREFTQGYTPGQTGLDRFIAFGKSDFIGREAALKQREAGSGQCLVTLEIDALDADASGFEPVWH
;
A
#
# COMPACT_ATOMS: atom_id res chain seq x y z
N MET A 1 8.65 -23.71 -18.42
CA MET A 1 8.18 -22.34 -18.70
C MET A 1 6.90 -22.12 -17.90
N VAL A 2 6.82 -21.06 -17.09
CA VAL A 2 5.64 -20.75 -16.26
C VAL A 2 4.75 -19.76 -17.00
N GLN A 3 3.46 -20.10 -17.16
CA GLN A 3 2.48 -19.13 -17.64
C GLN A 3 2.07 -18.21 -16.48
N ALA A 4 2.28 -16.91 -16.63
CA ALA A 4 2.00 -15.92 -15.61
C ALA A 4 1.38 -14.64 -16.18
N ARG A 5 0.65 -13.91 -15.33
CA ARG A 5 0.28 -12.52 -15.54
C ARG A 5 1.27 -11.66 -14.77
N VAL A 6 1.80 -10.64 -15.44
CA VAL A 6 2.82 -9.75 -14.88
C VAL A 6 2.28 -8.32 -14.90
N ALA A 7 2.27 -7.67 -13.74
CA ALA A 7 1.93 -6.26 -13.59
C ALA A 7 3.15 -5.50 -13.09
N ARG A 8 3.45 -4.34 -13.68
CA ARG A 8 4.50 -3.44 -13.19
C ARG A 8 3.93 -2.62 -12.04
N LEU A 9 4.01 -3.19 -10.85
CA LEU A 9 3.49 -2.65 -9.59
C LEU A 9 4.35 -3.17 -8.43
N SER A 10 4.52 -2.37 -7.39
CA SER A 10 5.24 -2.78 -6.18
C SER A 10 4.77 -1.98 -4.97
N ILE A 11 4.37 -2.68 -3.91
CA ILE A 11 4.01 -2.04 -2.63
C ILE A 11 5.25 -1.51 -1.88
N ALA A 12 6.46 -1.97 -2.22
CA ALA A 12 7.69 -1.39 -1.70
C ALA A 12 8.00 0.00 -2.29
N GLY A 13 7.30 0.40 -3.37
CA GLY A 13 7.54 1.65 -4.10
C GLY A 13 8.83 1.70 -4.90
N GLU A 14 9.52 0.57 -5.04
CA GLU A 14 10.70 0.39 -5.89
C GLU A 14 10.33 -0.18 -7.26
N LEU A 15 11.30 -0.22 -8.18
CA LEU A 15 11.14 -0.96 -9.43
C LEU A 15 10.84 -2.44 -9.12
N GLY A 16 9.67 -2.90 -9.54
CA GLY A 16 9.23 -4.26 -9.27
C GLY A 16 8.05 -4.68 -10.13
N PHE A 17 7.75 -5.96 -10.03
CA PHE A 17 6.63 -6.60 -10.72
C PHE A 17 5.89 -7.52 -9.76
N GLU A 18 4.57 -7.52 -9.86
CA GLU A 18 3.72 -8.56 -9.28
C GLU A 18 3.50 -9.65 -10.33
N ILE A 19 3.83 -10.88 -9.97
CA ILE A 19 3.75 -12.04 -10.86
C ILE A 19 2.69 -13.00 -10.29
N SER A 20 1.58 -13.14 -11.00
CA SER A 20 0.49 -14.05 -10.64
C SER A 20 0.46 -15.26 -11.57
N CYS A 21 0.49 -16.46 -11.00
CA CYS A 21 0.39 -17.72 -11.74
C CYS A 21 -0.48 -18.75 -10.98
N PRO A 22 -0.89 -19.86 -11.63
CA PRO A 22 -1.60 -20.94 -10.94
C PRO A 22 -0.80 -21.45 -9.74
N VAL A 23 -1.49 -21.82 -8.66
CA VAL A 23 -0.87 -22.27 -7.40
C VAL A 23 0.11 -23.44 -7.61
N THR A 24 -0.18 -24.33 -8.55
CA THR A 24 0.67 -25.48 -8.90
C THR A 24 2.02 -25.09 -9.50
N MET A 25 2.18 -23.83 -9.92
CA MET A 25 3.40 -23.30 -10.54
C MET A 25 4.21 -22.40 -9.61
N HIS A 26 3.75 -22.15 -8.38
CA HIS A 26 4.42 -21.21 -7.45
C HIS A 26 5.85 -21.63 -7.13
N ALA A 27 6.08 -22.91 -6.80
CA ALA A 27 7.42 -23.43 -6.51
C ALA A 27 8.36 -23.28 -7.72
N THR A 28 7.89 -23.71 -8.90
CA THR A 28 8.65 -23.58 -10.15
C THR A 28 8.99 -22.11 -10.46
N LEU A 29 8.05 -21.19 -10.27
CA LEU A 29 8.28 -19.76 -10.48
C LEU A 29 9.36 -19.23 -9.53
N ARG A 30 9.22 -19.53 -8.24
CA ARG A 30 10.19 -19.12 -7.20
C ARG A 30 11.59 -19.62 -7.53
N ASP A 31 11.74 -20.91 -7.79
CA ASP A 31 13.06 -21.52 -8.06
C ASP A 31 13.68 -20.95 -9.35
N THR A 32 12.86 -20.68 -10.37
CA THR A 32 13.32 -20.03 -11.62
C THR A 32 13.84 -18.62 -11.36
N LEU A 33 13.16 -17.82 -10.53
CA LEU A 33 13.58 -16.46 -10.22
C LEU A 33 14.84 -16.44 -9.36
N LEU A 34 14.94 -17.31 -8.36
CA LEU A 34 16.12 -17.42 -7.50
C LEU A 34 17.36 -17.83 -8.30
N ALA A 35 17.25 -18.83 -9.18
CA ALA A 35 18.34 -19.24 -10.04
C ALA A 35 18.77 -18.12 -11.01
N ALA A 36 17.82 -17.37 -11.56
CA ALA A 36 18.11 -16.27 -12.48
C ALA A 36 18.70 -15.02 -11.81
N GLY A 37 18.56 -14.89 -10.49
CA GLY A 37 19.06 -13.75 -9.71
C GLY A 37 20.28 -14.06 -8.84
N GLU A 38 20.86 -15.26 -8.97
CA GLU A 38 21.98 -15.72 -8.14
C GLU A 38 23.20 -14.77 -8.22
N ASP A 39 23.53 -14.29 -9.41
CA ASP A 39 24.63 -13.35 -9.66
C ASP A 39 24.31 -11.89 -9.28
N LEU A 40 23.04 -11.61 -8.95
CA LEU A 40 22.55 -10.28 -8.54
C LEU A 40 22.42 -10.14 -7.01
N GLY A 41 22.69 -11.20 -6.25
CA GLY A 41 22.46 -11.22 -4.81
C GLY A 41 20.97 -11.18 -4.44
N LEU A 42 20.11 -11.75 -5.30
CA LEU A 42 18.68 -11.82 -5.05
C LEU A 42 18.39 -12.52 -3.72
N ALA A 43 17.58 -11.88 -2.88
CA ALA A 43 17.17 -12.42 -1.59
C ALA A 43 15.66 -12.31 -1.42
N GLU A 44 15.10 -13.28 -0.69
CA GLU A 44 13.71 -13.22 -0.28
C GLU A 44 13.56 -12.31 0.94
N ILE A 45 12.49 -11.52 0.95
CA ILE A 45 12.14 -10.66 2.07
C ILE A 45 10.81 -11.06 2.67
N GLY A 46 10.69 -10.89 3.98
CA GLY A 46 9.46 -11.15 4.72
C GLY A 46 8.51 -9.95 4.76
N TYR A 47 7.36 -10.17 5.38
CA TYR A 47 6.31 -9.15 5.53
C TYR A 47 6.77 -7.91 6.31
N TYR A 48 7.62 -8.05 7.34
CA TYR A 48 8.07 -6.90 8.12
C TYR A 48 8.98 -5.95 7.34
N ALA A 49 9.89 -6.48 6.53
CA ALA A 49 10.70 -5.67 5.63
C ALA A 49 9.81 -4.92 4.63
N LEU A 50 8.81 -5.60 4.06
CA LEU A 50 7.85 -4.98 3.15
C LEU A 50 6.99 -3.91 3.84
N ASN A 51 6.60 -4.13 5.10
CA ASN A 51 5.87 -3.14 5.89
C ASN A 51 6.72 -1.90 6.21
N ALA A 52 8.02 -2.04 6.44
CA ALA A 52 8.92 -0.90 6.59
C ALA A 52 8.98 -0.09 5.27
N LEU A 53 9.26 -0.77 4.15
CA LEU A 53 9.38 -0.13 2.84
C LEU A 53 8.11 0.61 2.41
N ARG A 54 6.93 0.00 2.60
CA ARG A 54 5.66 0.66 2.23
C ARG A 54 5.37 1.92 3.06
N LEU A 55 5.82 1.94 4.33
CA LEU A 55 5.63 3.10 5.21
C LEU A 55 6.50 4.28 4.77
N GLU A 56 7.73 4.04 4.30
CA GLU A 56 8.60 5.09 3.73
C GLU A 56 7.99 5.79 2.50
N LYS A 57 7.06 5.12 1.81
CA LYS A 57 6.31 5.66 0.67
C LYS A 57 4.95 6.24 1.05
N SER A 58 4.62 6.26 2.35
CA SER A 58 3.30 6.63 2.88
C SER A 58 2.14 5.84 2.25
N PHE A 59 2.38 4.58 1.88
CA PHE A 59 1.32 3.71 1.34
C PHE A 59 0.51 3.14 2.49
N GLY A 60 -0.75 3.58 2.62
CA GLY A 60 -1.68 2.99 3.59
C GLY A 60 -2.22 1.63 3.14
N ILE A 61 -2.71 0.84 4.11
CA ILE A 61 -3.40 -0.42 3.88
C ILE A 61 -4.81 -0.40 4.50
N TRP A 62 -5.70 -1.20 3.90
CA TRP A 62 -7.02 -1.43 4.48
C TRP A 62 -6.90 -2.10 5.85
N SER A 63 -7.80 -1.74 6.77
CA SER A 63 -7.80 -2.13 8.18
C SER A 63 -6.70 -1.51 9.06
N ARG A 64 -5.93 -0.55 8.54
CA ARG A 64 -5.00 0.29 9.33
C ARG A 64 -5.25 1.77 9.05
N GLU A 65 -4.64 2.30 7.99
CA GLU A 65 -4.82 3.69 7.57
C GLU A 65 -6.21 3.92 6.96
N PHE A 66 -6.80 2.89 6.34
CA PHE A 66 -8.10 2.97 5.70
C PHE A 66 -9.09 2.01 6.35
N THR A 67 -10.27 2.53 6.69
CA THR A 67 -11.42 1.75 7.20
C THR A 67 -12.71 2.42 6.75
N GLN A 68 -13.85 1.79 7.00
CA GLN A 68 -15.16 2.43 6.79
C GLN A 68 -15.40 3.65 7.70
N GLY A 69 -14.57 3.84 8.73
CA GLY A 69 -14.68 4.98 9.65
C GLY A 69 -14.09 6.29 9.10
N TYR A 70 -13.36 6.23 7.99
CA TYR A 70 -12.72 7.40 7.38
C TYR A 70 -13.23 7.63 5.96
N THR A 71 -13.28 8.89 5.56
CA THR A 71 -13.59 9.25 4.18
C THR A 71 -12.32 9.33 3.32
N PRO A 72 -12.45 9.27 1.98
CA PRO A 72 -11.30 9.43 1.09
C PRO A 72 -10.56 10.76 1.25
N GLY A 73 -11.27 11.85 1.55
CA GLY A 73 -10.65 13.16 1.79
C GLY A 73 -9.84 13.20 3.09
N GLN A 74 -10.23 12.41 4.10
CA GLN A 74 -9.47 12.30 5.35
C GLN A 74 -8.20 11.47 5.19
N THR A 75 -8.17 10.55 4.22
CA THR A 75 -7.04 9.63 3.99
C THR A 75 -6.16 10.02 2.81
N GLY A 76 -6.48 11.11 2.10
CA GLY A 76 -5.79 11.54 0.89
C GLY A 76 -6.02 10.62 -0.33
N LEU A 77 -7.03 9.75 -0.27
CA LEU A 77 -7.42 8.86 -1.37
C LEU A 77 -8.42 9.52 -2.34
N ASP A 78 -8.95 10.69 -1.98
CA ASP A 78 -9.80 11.49 -2.86
C ASP A 78 -9.14 11.86 -4.19
N ARG A 79 -7.80 11.94 -4.24
CA ARG A 79 -7.02 12.09 -5.48
C ARG A 79 -7.24 10.98 -6.51
N PHE A 80 -7.69 9.81 -6.09
CA PHE A 80 -8.00 8.67 -6.98
C PHE A 80 -9.47 8.61 -7.39
N ILE A 81 -10.31 9.53 -6.90
CA ILE A 81 -11.73 9.58 -7.26
C ILE A 81 -11.90 10.32 -8.59
N ALA A 82 -12.48 9.64 -9.57
CA ALA A 82 -12.94 10.25 -10.80
C ALA A 82 -14.25 11.02 -10.58
N PHE A 83 -14.19 12.22 -10.00
CA PHE A 83 -15.38 13.03 -9.67
C PHE A 83 -16.26 13.40 -10.89
N GLY A 84 -15.70 13.38 -12.09
CA GLY A 84 -16.44 13.59 -13.34
C GLY A 84 -17.32 12.39 -13.76
N LYS A 85 -17.15 11.22 -13.12
CA LYS A 85 -18.00 10.06 -13.38
C LYS A 85 -19.45 10.37 -12.98
N SER A 86 -20.39 10.01 -13.85
CA SER A 86 -21.81 10.31 -13.70
C SER A 86 -22.38 9.75 -12.40
N ASP A 87 -22.07 8.49 -12.08
CA ASP A 87 -22.57 7.82 -10.89
C ASP A 87 -21.55 6.82 -10.30
N PHE A 88 -21.54 6.74 -8.97
CA PHE A 88 -20.85 5.74 -8.17
C PHE A 88 -21.35 5.79 -6.72
N ILE A 89 -21.26 4.65 -6.02
CA ILE A 89 -21.66 4.55 -4.61
C ILE A 89 -20.85 5.57 -3.79
N GLY A 90 -21.56 6.46 -3.08
CA GLY A 90 -20.96 7.50 -2.23
C GLY A 90 -20.63 8.81 -2.94
N ARG A 91 -21.01 9.00 -4.21
CA ARG A 91 -20.69 10.21 -5.01
C ARG A 91 -21.12 11.53 -4.36
N GLU A 92 -22.38 11.62 -3.93
CA GLU A 92 -22.91 12.86 -3.33
C GLU A 92 -22.13 13.22 -2.05
N ALA A 93 -21.88 12.24 -1.19
CA ALA A 93 -21.10 12.44 0.03
C ALA A 93 -19.66 12.87 -0.26
N ALA A 94 -19.01 12.26 -1.25
CA ALA A 94 -17.66 12.62 -1.65
C ALA A 94 -17.57 14.05 -2.22
N LEU A 95 -18.55 14.46 -3.04
CA LEU A 95 -18.62 15.83 -3.57
C LEU A 95 -18.83 16.87 -2.47
N LYS A 96 -19.80 16.61 -1.58
CA LYS A 96 -20.09 17.49 -0.45
C LYS A 96 -18.87 17.66 0.46
N GLN A 97 -18.15 16.58 0.77
CA GLN A 97 -16.94 16.68 1.57
C GLN A 97 -15.82 17.46 0.85
N ARG A 98 -15.65 17.24 -0.45
CA ARG A 98 -14.62 17.97 -1.22
C ARG A 98 -14.84 19.49 -1.17
N GLU A 99 -16.08 19.93 -1.16
CA GLU A 99 -16.43 21.35 -1.03
C GLU A 99 -16.27 21.87 0.41
N ALA A 100 -16.66 21.08 1.41
CA ALA A 100 -16.62 21.48 2.81
C ALA A 100 -15.22 21.36 3.46
N GLY A 101 -14.33 20.55 2.88
CA GLY A 101 -13.08 20.12 3.51
C GLY A 101 -13.28 18.90 4.44
N SER A 102 -12.19 18.17 4.70
CA SER A 102 -12.23 16.91 5.48
C SER A 102 -12.19 17.11 7.00
N GLY A 103 -11.73 18.27 7.48
CA GLY A 103 -11.57 18.61 8.90
C GLY A 103 -10.42 17.88 9.62
N GLN A 104 -9.93 16.78 9.05
CA GLN A 104 -8.78 16.01 9.51
C GLN A 104 -8.06 15.39 8.30
N CYS A 105 -6.77 15.10 8.45
CA CYS A 105 -5.98 14.42 7.44
C CYS A 105 -5.09 13.34 8.08
N LEU A 106 -4.96 12.23 7.38
CA LEU A 106 -3.96 11.21 7.65
C LEU A 106 -2.59 11.78 7.29
N VAL A 107 -1.64 11.66 8.21
CA VAL A 107 -0.26 12.13 8.05
C VAL A 107 0.72 11.00 8.35
N THR A 108 1.94 11.12 7.80
CA THR A 108 3.08 10.28 8.18
C THR A 108 3.91 11.04 9.21
N LEU A 109 4.29 10.36 10.29
CA LEU A 109 5.09 10.92 11.37
C LEU A 109 6.44 10.21 11.43
N GLU A 110 7.51 10.98 11.61
CA GLU A 110 8.81 10.48 12.07
C GLU A 110 8.82 10.53 13.60
N ILE A 111 9.24 9.44 14.23
CA ILE A 111 9.30 9.32 15.68
C ILE A 111 10.77 9.46 16.10
N ASP A 112 11.07 10.49 16.89
CA ASP A 112 12.40 10.68 17.50
C ASP A 112 12.55 9.75 18.72
N ALA A 113 12.87 8.48 18.44
CA ALA A 113 13.12 7.45 19.43
C ALA A 113 14.25 6.51 18.96
N LEU A 114 15.02 5.96 19.91
CA LEU A 114 16.15 5.08 19.62
C LEU A 114 15.85 3.59 19.82
N ASP A 115 14.92 3.26 20.71
CA ASP A 115 14.68 1.90 21.21
C ASP A 115 13.19 1.54 21.27
N ALA A 116 12.34 2.30 20.57
CA ALA A 116 10.90 2.10 20.53
C ALA A 116 10.30 2.38 19.15
N ASP A 117 9.52 1.43 18.63
CA ASP A 117 8.74 1.57 17.40
C ASP A 117 7.26 1.74 17.72
N ALA A 118 6.57 2.58 16.94
CA ALA A 118 5.11 2.64 16.94
C ALA A 118 4.52 1.49 16.11
N SER A 119 3.56 0.78 16.69
CA SER A 119 2.94 -0.43 16.11
C SER A 119 1.49 -0.24 15.66
N GLY A 120 0.92 0.92 15.98
CA GLY A 120 -0.44 1.35 15.69
C GLY A 120 -1.31 1.38 16.95
N PHE A 121 -2.29 2.31 16.94
CA PHE A 121 -3.23 2.60 18.04
C PHE A 121 -2.64 3.30 19.27
N GLU A 122 -1.35 3.65 19.25
CA GLU A 122 -0.78 4.53 20.27
C GLU A 122 -1.46 5.92 20.20
N PRO A 123 -1.83 6.52 21.35
CA PRO A 123 -2.42 7.85 21.37
C PRO A 123 -1.37 8.92 21.04
N VAL A 124 -1.74 9.87 20.18
CA VAL A 124 -0.94 11.06 19.88
C VAL A 124 -1.46 12.23 20.71
N TRP A 125 -0.59 12.81 21.53
CA TRP A 125 -0.90 13.97 22.38
C TRP A 125 -0.28 15.23 21.77
N HIS A 126 -0.97 16.36 21.91
CA HIS A 126 -0.53 17.68 21.44
C HIS A 126 -0.69 18.73 22.56
#